data_AF-A0A0U3HKS2-F1
#
_entry.id   AF-A0A0U3HKS2-F1
#
_cell.length_a   1.000
_cell.length_b   1.000
_cell.length_c   1.000
_cell.angle_alpha   90.00
_cell.angle_beta   90.00
_cell.angle_gamma   90.00
#
_symmetry.space_group_name_H-M   'P 1'
#
loop_
_entity.id
_entity.type
_entity.pdbx_description
1 polymer ?
#
loop_
_entity_poly.entity_id
_entity_poly.type
_entity_poly.pdbx_seq_one_letter_code
_entity_poly.pdbx_strand_id
1 'polypeptide(L)' 'MFHTGGKRILDELVRCLSLEPDMVSRSRDCLAETGNTSSVAVIDVLKRTFDSARCGDASLLAAFGPGFTSEMSIGVWH' A
#
# COMPACT_ATOMS: atom_id res chain seq x y z
N MET A 1 1.59 2.34 -2.27
CA MET A 1 1.39 0.92 -1.90
C MET A 1 1.40 0.81 -0.39
N PHE A 2 0.29 0.40 0.20
CA PHE A 2 0.14 0.42 1.65
C PHE A 2 -0.12 -0.98 2.19
N HIS A 3 0.65 -1.36 3.20
CA HIS A 3 0.25 -2.40 4.15
C HIS A 3 -0.30 -1.73 5.40
N THR A 4 -1.55 -2.03 5.75
CA THR A 4 -2.20 -1.49 6.96
C THR A 4 -2.79 -2.63 7.77
N GLY A 5 -2.87 -2.43 9.10
CA GLY A 5 -3.50 -3.40 10.00
C GLY A 5 -5.01 -3.61 9.77
N GLY A 6 -5.65 -2.77 8.94
CA GLY A 6 -7.05 -2.92 8.56
C GLY A 6 -7.62 -1.69 7.84
N LYS A 7 -8.85 -1.85 7.33
CA LYS A 7 -9.51 -0.89 6.40
C LYS A 7 -9.53 0.54 6.94
N ARG A 8 -9.84 0.72 8.23
CA ARG A 8 -9.92 2.03 8.87
C ARG A 8 -8.61 2.81 8.81
N ILE A 9 -7.47 2.14 8.94
CA ILE A 9 -6.15 2.80 8.86
C ILE A 9 -5.90 3.26 7.42
N LEU A 10 -6.20 2.42 6.44
CA LEU A 10 -6.07 2.79 5.03
C LEU A 10 -6.98 3.97 4.65
N ASP A 11 -8.23 3.97 5.10
CA ASP A 11 -9.18 5.06 4.88
C ASP A 11 -8.68 6.38 5.49
N GLU A 12 -8.12 6.31 6.69
CA GLU A 12 -7.56 7.47 7.37
C GLU A 12 -6.31 8.02 6.64
N LEU A 13 -5.45 7.15 6.10
CA LEU A 13 -4.29 7.57 5.29
C LEU A 13 -4.72 8.30 4.02
N VAL A 14 -5.70 7.76 3.30
CA VAL A 14 -6.25 8.40 2.09
C VAL A 14 -6.77 9.78 2.42
N ARG A 15 -7.52 9.92 3.53
CA ARG A 15 -8.04 11.20 3.99
C ARG A 15 -6.94 12.19 4.39
N CYS A 16 -6.03 11.78 5.27
CA CYS A 16 -4.98 12.64 5.82
C CYS A 16 -3.98 13.11 4.77
N LEU A 17 -3.70 12.28 3.78
CA LEU A 17 -2.75 12.57 2.70
C LEU A 17 -3.45 13.12 1.44
N SER A 18 -4.78 13.28 1.46
CA SER A 18 -5.59 13.74 0.32
C SER A 18 -5.30 12.95 -0.96
N LEU A 19 -5.20 11.62 -0.84
CA LEU A 19 -4.92 10.75 -1.96
C LEU A 19 -6.18 10.49 -2.78
N GLU A 20 -6.03 10.36 -4.09
CA GLU A 20 -7.11 9.85 -4.92
C GLU A 20 -7.44 8.39 -4.53
N PRO A 21 -8.72 8.02 -4.38
CA PRO A 21 -9.11 6.67 -3.94
C PRO A 21 -8.50 5.54 -4.79
N ASP A 22 -8.35 5.78 -6.09
CA ASP A 22 -7.81 4.81 -7.04
C ASP A 22 -6.32 4.53 -6.83
N MET A 23 -5.56 5.46 -6.24
CA MET A 23 -4.13 5.27 -5.93
C MET A 23 -3.88 4.16 -4.90
N VAL A 24 -4.91 3.82 -4.11
CA VAL A 24 -4.83 2.75 -3.10
C VAL A 24 -5.69 1.54 -3.45
N SER A 25 -6.29 1.50 -4.65
CA SER A 25 -7.14 0.40 -5.12
C SER A 25 -6.50 -0.98 -4.89
N ARG A 26 -5.25 -1.16 -5.34
CA ARG A 26 -4.51 -2.42 -5.14
C ARG A 26 -4.29 -2.79 -3.67
N SER A 27 -4.13 -1.81 -2.79
CA SER A 27 -4.02 -2.03 -1.34
C SER A 27 -5.36 -2.41 -0.73
N ARG A 28 -6.47 -1.87 -1.25
CA ARG A 28 -7.84 -2.26 -0.87
C ARG A 28 -8.17 -3.66 -1.34
N ASP A 29 -7.84 -3.99 -2.59
CA ASP A 29 -8.07 -5.32 -3.19
C ASP A 29 -7.31 -6.40 -2.40
N CYS A 30 -6.03 -6.17 -2.12
CA CYS A 30 -5.23 -7.06 -1.26
C CYS A 30 -5.93 -7.29 0.08
N LEU A 31 -6.29 -6.23 0.81
CA LEU A 31 -6.92 -6.37 2.12
C LEU A 31 -8.30 -7.06 2.05
N ALA A 32 -9.08 -6.81 1.02
CA ALA A 32 -10.41 -7.39 0.84
C ALA A 32 -10.35 -8.89 0.49
N GLU A 33 -9.38 -9.28 -0.34
CA GLU A 33 -9.25 -10.65 -0.84
C GLU A 33 -8.48 -11.57 0.13
N THR A 34 -7.47 -11.05 0.81
CA THR A 34 -6.55 -11.87 1.63
C THR A 34 -6.56 -11.55 3.11
N GLY A 35 -7.23 -10.45 3.50
CA GLY A 35 -7.20 -9.95 4.87
C GLY A 35 -5.84 -9.35 5.25
N ASN A 36 -5.54 -9.32 6.55
CA ASN A 36 -4.25 -8.87 7.05
C ASN A 36 -3.27 -10.07 7.12
N THR A 37 -2.52 -10.31 6.05
CA THR A 37 -1.48 -11.36 6.01
C THR A 37 -0.15 -10.90 6.63
N SER A 38 -0.17 -9.93 7.53
CA SER A 38 1.02 -9.30 8.11
C SER A 38 1.94 -8.73 7.02
N SER A 39 3.26 -8.80 7.22
CA SER A 39 4.29 -8.24 6.33
C SER A 39 4.16 -8.65 4.86
N VAL A 40 3.63 -9.85 4.57
CA VAL A 40 3.46 -10.36 3.20
C VAL A 40 2.52 -9.49 2.36
N ALA A 41 1.57 -8.78 2.99
CA ALA A 41 0.60 -7.96 2.27
C ALA A 41 1.27 -6.88 1.40
N VAL A 42 2.40 -6.33 1.84
CA VAL A 42 3.10 -5.29 1.06
C VAL A 42 3.71 -5.85 -0.24
N ILE A 43 4.15 -7.12 -0.21
CA ILE A 43 4.69 -7.81 -1.39
C ILE A 43 3.56 -8.20 -2.34
N ASP A 44 2.38 -8.56 -1.83
CA ASP A 44 1.20 -8.81 -2.67
C ASP A 44 0.76 -7.53 -3.39
N VAL A 45 0.69 -6.39 -2.70
CA VAL A 45 0.36 -5.10 -3.32
C VAL A 45 1.42 -4.70 -4.36
N LEU A 46 2.71 -4.95 -4.10
CA LEU A 46 3.78 -4.72 -5.07
C LEU A 46 3.56 -5.56 -6.34
N LYS A 47 3.28 -6.86 -6.17
CA LYS A 47 2.97 -7.78 -7.27
C LYS A 47 1.76 -7.33 -8.08
N ARG A 48 0.67 -6.91 -7.43
CA ARG A 48 -0.54 -6.37 -8.09
C ARG A 48 -0.28 -5.09 -8.88
N THR A 49 0.77 -4.36 -8.55
CA THR A 49 1.13 -3.11 -9.22
C THR A 49 2.10 -3.34 -10.37
N PHE A 50 2.94 -4.38 -10.27
CA PHE A 50 4.03 -4.70 -11.18
C PHE A 50 3.63 -4.66 -12.66
N ASP A 51 2.52 -5.32 -13.03
CA ASP A 51 2.08 -5.41 -14.43
C ASP A 51 1.53 -4.10 -15.02
N SER A 52 1.18 -3.14 -14.17
CA SER A 52 0.59 -1.85 -14.56
C SER A 52 1.54 -0.65 -14.44
N ALA A 53 2.65 -0.83 -13.72
CA ALA A 53 3.64 0.23 -13.53
C ALA A 53 4.42 0.47 -14.83
N ARG A 54 4.81 1.72 -15.06
CA ARG A 54 5.60 2.14 -16.22
C ARG A 54 7.02 2.47 -15.79
N CYS A 55 7.97 2.27 -16.71
CA CYS A 55 9.34 2.72 -16.51
C CYS A 55 9.35 4.23 -16.17
N GLY A 56 10.04 4.59 -15.09
CA GLY A 56 10.10 5.95 -14.56
C GLY A 56 9.01 6.31 -13.55
N ASP A 57 7.99 5.47 -13.33
CA ASP A 57 6.97 5.74 -12.30
C ASP A 57 7.63 5.76 -10.91
N ALA A 58 7.32 6.79 -10.12
CA ALA A 58 7.70 6.85 -8.72
C ALA A 58 6.65 6.14 -7.86
N SER A 59 7.08 5.43 -6.82
CA SER A 59 6.18 4.74 -5.90
C SER A 59 6.62 4.86 -4.47
N LEU A 60 5.65 5.11 -3.58
CA LEU A 60 5.81 5.02 -2.13
C LEU A 60 5.29 3.66 -1.66
N LEU A 61 6.14 2.94 -0.96
CA LEU A 61 5.78 1.74 -0.19
C LEU A 61 5.78 2.11 1.29
N ALA A 62 4.67 1.88 1.98
CA ALA A 62 4.54 2.18 3.40
C ALA A 62 3.84 1.04 4.15
N ALA A 63 4.34 0.73 5.34
CA ALA A 63 3.84 -0.31 6.22
C ALA A 63 3.67 0.23 7.64
N PHE A 64 2.63 -0.24 8.34
CA PHE A 64 2.30 0.17 9.70
C PHE A 64 2.24 -1.05 10.62
N GLY A 65 3.02 -1.02 11.69
CA GLY A 65 3.17 -2.13 12.64
C GLY A 65 2.78 -1.77 14.09
N PRO A 66 2.90 -2.73 15.01
CA PRO A 66 2.69 -2.51 16.45
C PRO A 66 3.56 -1.39 17.01
N GLY A 67 3.07 -0.69 18.04
CA GLY A 67 3.83 0.41 18.67
C GLY A 67 3.84 1.72 17.88
N PHE A 68 2.92 1.89 16.93
CA PHE A 68 2.85 3.05 16.02
C PHE A 68 4.12 3.26 15.18
N THR A 69 4.82 2.16 14.85
CA THR A 69 5.93 2.23 13.92
C THR A 69 5.42 2.28 12.49
N SER A 70 5.99 3.19 11.70
CA SER A 70 5.81 3.24 10.25
C SER A 70 7.16 3.03 9.56
N GLU A 71 7.19 2.14 8.59
CA GLU A 71 8.32 1.97 7.69
C GLU A 71 7.93 2.43 6.29
N MET A 72 8.80 3.19 5.63
CA MET A 72 8.53 3.78 4.32
C MET A 72 9.75 3.69 3.42
N SER A 73 9.51 3.42 2.14
CA SER A 73 10.53 3.41 1.09
C SER A 73 9.97 4.05 -0.18
N ILE A 74 10.82 4.79 -0.89
CA ILE A 74 10.51 5.35 -2.20
C ILE A 74 11.34 4.61 -3.24
N GLY A 75 10.69 4.21 -4.33
CA GLY A 75 11.32 3.52 -5.45
C GLY A 75 10.89 4.11 -6.79
N VAL A 76 11.66 3.79 -7.83
CA VAL A 76 11.36 4.09 -9.22
C VAL A 76 11.28 2.77 -9.98
N TRP A 77 10.25 2.63 -10.82
CA TRP A 77 10.06 1.47 -11.69
C TRP A 77 11.00 1.52 -12.89
N HIS A 78 11.62 0.39 -13.25
CA HIS A 78 12.58 0.26 -14.37
C HIS A 78 12.13 -0.78 -15.37
#